data_AF-A0A4R2P6N2-F1
#
_entry.id   AF-A0A4R2P6N2-F1
#
_cell.length_a   1.000
_cell.length_b   1.000
_cell.length_c   1.000
_cell.angle_alpha   90.00
_cell.angle_beta   90.00
_cell.angle_gamma   90.00
#
_symmetry.space_group_name_H-M   'P 1'
#
loop_
_entity.id
_entity.type
_entity.pdbx_description
1 polymer ?
#
loop_
_entity_poly.entity_id
_entity_poly.type
_entity_poly.pdbx_seq_one_letter_code
_entity_poly.pdbx_strand_id
1 'polypeptide(L)'
;MNGKTAFDFSPYPQWLLDNPITSDYMFVILYATIVVLSIVVYKLGFAKKLPILKSAVIYILLLVGCLILAILALQLPIVGSLFFAALVLVIYKIRLNASKKRSNNKEA
;
A
#
# COMPACT_ATOMS: atom_id res chain seq x y z
N MET A 1 -16.57 5.13 -35.20
CA MET A 1 -15.70 3.94 -35.28
C MET A 1 -14.45 4.23 -34.46
N ASN A 2 -14.42 3.82 -33.19
CA ASN A 2 -13.30 4.11 -32.28
C ASN A 2 -12.40 2.88 -32.18
N GLY A 3 -11.16 3.04 -32.63
CA GLY A 3 -10.12 2.02 -32.58
C GLY A 3 -9.80 1.66 -31.14
N LYS A 4 -10.37 0.55 -30.66
CA LYS A 4 -9.84 -0.17 -29.51
C LYS A 4 -8.52 -0.78 -29.95
N THR A 5 -7.44 -0.06 -29.70
CA THR A 5 -6.08 -0.54 -29.95
C THR A 5 -5.87 -1.81 -29.14
N ALA A 6 -5.51 -2.87 -29.87
CA ALA A 6 -5.13 -4.16 -29.34
C ALA A 6 -4.05 -4.00 -28.26
N PHE A 7 -4.18 -4.80 -27.19
CA PHE A 7 -3.35 -4.80 -25.97
C PHE A 7 -3.63 -3.65 -25.00
N ASP A 8 -4.78 -3.73 -24.33
CA ASP A 8 -5.05 -2.96 -23.13
C ASP A 8 -4.48 -3.71 -21.90
N PHE A 9 -3.36 -3.22 -21.38
CA PHE A 9 -2.73 -3.73 -20.16
C PHE A 9 -3.36 -3.15 -18.88
N SER A 10 -4.48 -2.44 -19.02
CA SER A 10 -5.25 -1.97 -17.87
C SER A 10 -5.73 -3.17 -17.05
N PRO A 11 -5.31 -3.31 -15.77
CA PRO A 11 -5.82 -4.35 -14.88
C PRO A 11 -7.26 -4.06 -14.43
N TYR A 12 -7.90 -3.02 -14.98
CA TYR A 12 -9.23 -2.58 -14.63
C TYR A 12 -10.24 -3.02 -15.68
N PRO A 13 -11.39 -3.57 -15.26
CA PRO A 13 -12.40 -4.02 -16.18
C PRO A 13 -13.06 -2.82 -16.87
N GLN A 14 -13.35 -2.98 -18.16
CA GLN A 14 -13.80 -1.89 -19.05
C GLN A 14 -15.09 -1.20 -18.58
N TRP A 15 -15.99 -1.93 -17.89
CA TRP A 15 -17.19 -1.36 -17.30
C TRP A 15 -16.90 -0.31 -16.22
N LEU A 16 -15.70 -0.30 -15.65
CA LEU A 16 -15.25 0.71 -14.70
C LEU A 16 -14.80 2.00 -15.42
N LEU A 17 -14.29 1.89 -16.65
CA LEU A 17 -13.82 3.03 -17.45
C LEU A 17 -14.93 3.79 -18.17
N ASP A 18 -16.05 3.12 -18.49
CA ASP A 18 -17.22 3.73 -19.13
C ASP A 18 -18.07 4.58 -18.16
N ASN A 19 -17.78 4.58 -16.85
CA ASN A 19 -18.49 5.47 -15.93
C ASN A 19 -17.87 6.88 -16.00
N PRO A 20 -18.70 7.94 -16.15
CA PRO A 20 -18.21 9.32 -16.23
C PRO A 20 -17.47 9.77 -14.97
N ILE A 21 -17.77 9.14 -13.83
CA ILE A 21 -17.18 9.46 -12.52
C ILE A 21 -15.75 8.92 -12.37
N THR A 22 -15.35 7.89 -13.11
CA THR A 22 -14.01 7.28 -12.99
C THR A 22 -13.05 7.78 -14.06
N SER A 23 -13.55 8.13 -15.25
CA SER A 23 -12.71 8.66 -16.34
C SER A 23 -11.91 9.92 -15.92
N ASP A 24 -12.53 10.84 -15.18
CA ASP A 24 -11.87 12.10 -14.78
C ASP A 24 -10.92 11.95 -13.58
N TYR A 25 -11.15 10.96 -12.70
CA TYR A 25 -10.43 10.84 -11.42
C TYR A 25 -9.60 9.56 -11.29
N MET A 26 -9.45 8.76 -12.34
CA MET A 26 -8.74 7.47 -12.31
C MET A 26 -7.30 7.61 -11.80
N PHE A 27 -6.59 8.62 -12.28
CA PHE A 27 -5.20 8.88 -11.86
C PHE A 27 -5.11 9.27 -10.38
N VAL A 28 -6.09 10.03 -9.89
CA VAL A 28 -6.19 10.46 -8.49
C VAL A 28 -6.49 9.28 -7.58
N ILE A 29 -7.39 8.38 -7.97
CA ILE A 29 -7.75 7.17 -7.20
C ILE A 29 -6.56 6.22 -7.09
N LEU A 30 -5.81 6.02 -8.18
CA LEU A 30 -4.63 5.16 -8.20
C LEU A 30 -3.52 5.75 -7.32
N TYR A 31 -3.25 7.05 -7.47
CA TYR A 31 -2.29 7.77 -6.63
C TYR A 31 -2.69 7.75 -5.15
N ALA A 32 -3.97 8.02 -4.83
CA ALA A 32 -4.49 7.97 -3.48
C ALA A 32 -4.34 6.57 -2.87
N THR A 33 -4.60 5.52 -3.64
CA THR A 33 -4.42 4.13 -3.18
C THR A 33 -2.96 3.85 -2.84
N ILE A 34 -2.01 4.22 -3.70
CA ILE A 34 -0.57 4.07 -3.46
C ILE A 34 -0.16 4.79 -2.17
N VAL A 35 -0.60 6.04 -2.00
CA VAL A 35 -0.28 6.85 -0.82
C VAL A 35 -0.84 6.21 0.46
N VAL A 36 -2.12 5.81 0.45
CA VAL A 36 -2.76 5.17 1.60
C VAL A 36 -2.07 3.86 1.95
N LEU A 37 -1.80 2.99 0.97
CA LEU A 37 -1.12 1.72 1.20
C LEU A 37 0.30 1.91 1.74
N SER A 38 1.04 2.89 1.21
CA SER A 38 2.39 3.22 1.68
C SER A 38 2.37 3.70 3.15
N ILE A 39 1.39 4.52 3.52
CA ILE A 39 1.19 4.94 4.92
C ILE A 39 0.84 3.73 5.81
N VAL A 40 -0.04 2.85 5.36
CA VAL A 40 -0.43 1.64 6.10
C VAL A 40 0.78 0.72 6.30
N VAL A 41 1.54 0.43 5.25
CA VAL A 41 2.76 -0.39 5.31
C VAL A 41 3.81 0.25 6.21
N TYR A 42 3.97 1.58 6.17
CA TYR A 42 4.86 2.28 7.09
C TYR A 42 4.44 2.08 8.56
N LYS A 43 3.16 2.31 8.87
CA LYS A 43 2.60 2.12 10.21
C LYS A 43 2.67 0.67 10.70
N LEU A 44 2.58 -0.31 9.79
CA LEU A 44 2.61 -1.74 10.12
C LEU A 44 4.03 -2.31 10.20
N GLY A 45 4.90 -1.98 9.25
CA GLY A 45 6.29 -2.43 9.17
C GLY A 45 7.13 -1.83 10.30
N PHE A 46 6.90 -0.56 10.65
CA PHE A 46 7.49 0.06 11.82
C PHE A 46 6.54 -0.02 13.00
N ALA A 47 6.16 -1.24 13.41
CA ALA A 47 5.34 -1.56 14.58
C ALA A 47 5.92 -1.10 15.94
N LYS A 48 6.53 0.08 16.00
CA LYS A 48 7.20 0.63 17.15
C LYS A 48 6.72 2.07 17.34
N LYS A 49 6.06 2.33 18.48
CA LYS A 49 5.80 3.67 19.00
C LYS A 49 7.15 4.37 19.15
N LEU A 50 7.58 5.15 18.16
CA LEU A 50 8.79 5.96 18.28
C LEU A 50 8.41 7.44 18.36
N PRO A 51 9.15 8.22 19.16
CA PRO A 51 8.88 9.62 19.43
C PRO A 51 8.79 10.39 18.11
N ILE A 52 7.83 11.31 18.05
CA ILE A 52 7.41 12.08 16.86
C ILE A 52 8.59 12.65 16.07
N LEU A 53 9.67 13.02 16.76
CA LEU A 53 10.89 13.56 16.15
C LEU A 53 11.64 12.57 15.22
N LYS A 54 11.68 11.27 15.55
CA LYS A 54 12.33 10.25 14.68
C LYS A 54 11.41 9.80 13.54
N SER A 55 10.10 9.89 13.74
CA SER A 55 9.13 9.58 12.67
C SER A 55 9.21 10.59 11.53
N ALA A 56 9.65 11.82 11.77
CA ALA A 56 9.79 12.85 10.73
C ALA A 56 10.84 12.46 9.68
N VAL A 57 12.02 12.00 10.11
CA VAL A 57 13.09 11.55 9.20
C VAL A 57 12.61 10.39 8.33
N ILE A 58 11.86 9.46 8.91
CA ILE A 58 11.38 8.28 8.19
C ILE A 58 10.22 8.65 7.24
N TYR A 59 9.38 9.63 7.59
CA TYR A 59 8.39 10.19 6.66
C TYR A 59 9.06 10.88 5.46
N ILE A 60 10.17 11.59 5.66
CA ILE A 60 10.96 12.17 4.56
C ILE A 60 11.52 11.05 3.67
N LEU A 61 12.09 10.01 4.29
CA LEU A 61 12.64 8.85 3.56
C LEU A 61 11.54 8.07 2.82
N LEU A 62 10.33 7.98 3.39
CA LEU A 62 9.13 7.41 2.77
C LEU A 62 8.68 8.25 1.57
N LEU A 63 8.65 9.57 1.70
CA LEU A 63 8.25 10.48 0.63
C LEU A 63 9.23 10.39 -0.55
N VAL A 64 10.53 10.30 -0.28
CA VAL A 64 11.56 10.07 -1.28
C VAL A 64 11.44 8.66 -1.90
N GLY A 65 11.19 7.63 -1.11
CA GLY A 65 10.94 6.27 -1.62
C GLY A 65 9.67 6.18 -2.47
N CYS A 66 8.65 6.98 -2.17
CA CYS A 66 7.42 7.06 -2.95
C CYS A 66 7.65 7.62 -4.35
N LEU A 67 8.65 8.49 -4.56
CA LEU A 67 9.05 8.93 -5.90
C LEU A 67 9.53 7.76 -6.75
N ILE A 68 10.34 6.86 -6.18
CA ILE A 68 10.81 5.65 -6.86
C ILE A 68 9.64 4.69 -7.14
N LEU A 69 8.73 4.52 -6.19
CA LEU A 69 7.53 3.70 -6.39
C LEU A 69 6.58 4.28 -7.44
N ALA A 70 6.45 5.60 -7.54
CA ALA A 70 5.59 6.24 -8.55
C ALA A 70 6.09 5.98 -9.98
N ILE A 71 7.40 6.00 -10.19
CA ILE A 71 8.00 5.71 -11.51
C ILE A 71 7.86 4.22 -11.85
N LEU A 72 8.10 3.34 -10.87
CA LEU A 72 7.95 1.90 -11.06
C LEU A 72 6.47 1.49 -11.22
N ALA A 73 5.53 2.22 -10.59
CA ALA A 73 4.10 1.92 -10.63
C ALA A 73 3.47 2.12 -12.02
N LEU A 74 4.13 2.86 -12.91
CA LEU A 74 3.71 3.00 -14.31
C LEU A 74 3.90 1.69 -15.09
N GLN A 75 4.90 0.88 -14.75
CA GLN A 75 5.23 -0.35 -15.49
C GLN A 75 5.04 -1.64 -14.69
N LEU A 76 4.98 -1.57 -13.36
CA LEU A 76 4.82 -2.72 -12.49
C LEU A 76 3.62 -2.54 -11.53
N PRO A 77 2.78 -3.57 -11.32
CA PRO A 77 1.63 -3.54 -10.40
C PRO A 77 2.07 -3.58 -8.93
N ILE A 78 2.83 -2.58 -8.49
CA ILE A 78 3.40 -2.43 -7.14
C ILE A 78 2.31 -2.35 -6.08
N VAL A 79 1.17 -1.74 -6.42
CA VAL A 79 0.01 -1.64 -5.52
C VAL A 79 -0.41 -3.03 -5.05
N GLY A 80 -0.44 -4.01 -5.96
CA GLY A 80 -0.77 -5.39 -5.64
C GLY A 80 0.28 -6.03 -4.71
N SER A 81 1.57 -5.89 -5.04
CA SER A 81 2.67 -6.43 -4.22
C SER A 81 2.72 -5.80 -2.82
N LEU A 82 2.48 -4.49 -2.72
CA LEU A 82 2.47 -3.75 -1.47
C LEU A 82 1.27 -4.15 -0.60
N PHE A 83 0.11 -4.42 -1.23
CA PHE A 83 -1.05 -5.00 -0.56
C PHE A 83 -0.74 -6.37 0.06
N PHE A 84 -0.11 -7.27 -0.71
CA PHE A 84 0.30 -8.58 -0.21
C PHE A 84 1.33 -8.50 0.92
N ALA A 85 2.33 -7.61 0.80
CA ALA A 85 3.31 -7.39 1.86
C ALA A 85 2.66 -6.89 3.16
N ALA A 86 1.71 -5.95 3.05
CA ALA A 86 0.92 -5.48 4.19
C ALA A 86 0.14 -6.64 4.84
N LEU A 87 -0.55 -7.45 4.03
CA LEU A 87 -1.34 -8.58 4.50
C LEU A 87 -0.49 -9.61 5.26
N VAL A 88 0.68 -9.96 4.73
CA VAL A 88 1.62 -10.88 5.39
C VAL A 88 2.10 -10.32 6.74
N LEU A 89 2.43 -9.02 6.80
CA LEU A 89 2.85 -8.37 8.04
C LEU A 89 1.72 -8.31 9.08
N VAL A 90 0.46 -8.08 8.67
CA VAL A 90 -0.71 -8.13 9.55
C VAL A 90 -0.81 -9.51 10.20
N ILE A 91 -0.77 -10.57 9.40
CA ILE A 91 -0.87 -11.96 9.87
C ILE A 91 0.30 -12.27 10.82
N TYR A 92 1.52 -11.89 10.44
CA TYR A 92 2.71 -12.10 11.26
C TYR A 92 2.61 -11.38 12.62
N LYS A 93 2.11 -10.14 12.64
CA LYS A 93 1.99 -9.32 13.85
C LYS A 93 0.94 -9.86 14.82
N ILE A 94 -0.19 -10.36 14.31
CA ILE A 94 -1.22 -11.03 15.12
C ILE A 94 -0.61 -12.25 15.82
N ARG A 95 0.15 -13.05 15.07
CA ARG A 95 0.79 -14.26 15.59
C ARG A 95 1.88 -13.94 16.63
N LEU A 96 2.68 -12.91 16.40
CA LEU A 96 3.75 -12.49 17.32
C LEU A 96 3.20 -11.94 18.65
N ASN A 97 2.16 -11.11 18.59
CA ASN A 97 1.51 -10.59 19.81
C ASN A 97 0.82 -11.70 20.62
N ALA A 98 0.26 -12.71 19.96
CA ALA A 98 -0.35 -13.85 20.63
C ALA A 98 0.70 -14.69 21.40
N SER A 99 1.92 -14.85 20.86
CA SER A 99 3.01 -15.54 21.57
C SER A 99 3.50 -14.77 22.80
N LYS A 100 3.55 -13.43 22.73
CA LYS A 100 3.98 -12.61 23.86
C LYS A 100 2.99 -12.62 25.04
N LYS A 101 1.70 -12.84 24.78
CA LYS A 101 0.68 -12.95 25.85
C LYS A 101 0.73 -14.30 26.59
N ARG A 102 1.28 -15.35 25.97
CA ARG A 102 1.37 -16.69 26.57
C ARG A 102 2.50 -16.85 27.58
N SER A 103 3.55 -16.03 27.54
CA SER A 103 4.63 -16.10 28.55
C SER A 103 4.28 -15.38 29.86
N ASN A 104 3.33 -14.43 29.84
CA ASN A 104 2.91 -13.69 31.05
C ASN A 104 1.81 -14.38 31.88
N ASN A 105 1.29 -15.53 31.43
CA ASN A 105 0.23 -16.27 32.13
C ASN A 105 0.71 -17.65 32.65
N LYS A 106 2.02 -17.82 32.83
CA LYS A 106 2.60 -19.01 33.47
C LYS A 106 3.20 -18.73 34.86
N GLU A 107 3.05 -17.52 35.38
CA GLU A 107 3.58 -17.12 36.70
C GLU A 107 2.50 -16.48 37.61
N ALA A 108 1.22 -16.83 37.43
CA ALA A 108 0.13 -16.45 38.33
C ALA A 108 -0.59 -17.69 38.86
#